data_AF-A0A8S4QLX6-F1
#
_entry.id   AF-A0A8S4QLX6-F1
#
_cell.length_a   1.000
_cell.length_b   1.000
_cell.length_c   1.000
_cell.angle_alpha   90.00
_cell.angle_beta   90.00
_cell.angle_gamma   90.00
#
_symmetry.space_group_name_H-M   'P 1'
#
loop_
_entity.id
_entity.type
_entity.pdbx_description
1 polymer ?
#
loop_
_entity_poly.entity_id
_entity_poly.type
_entity_poly.pdbx_seq_one_letter_code
_entity_poly.pdbx_strand_id
1 'polypeptide(L)'
;MTNESVVRAQHRVDLLSTACHLQHVECLEQAVRMYTNWMLKHNPDNDNDIHADLRSTVYCVGVQAGNAREWNFAWERFLAVSVPSERELLLSVLGCTRAPYLLY
;
A
#
# COMPACT_ATOMS: atom_id res chain seq x y z
N MET A 1 -17.99 3.29 -22.60
CA MET A 1 -16.57 3.40 -22.21
C MET A 1 -16.32 4.87 -21.94
N THR A 2 -16.44 5.31 -20.68
CA THR A 2 -16.30 6.73 -20.35
C THR A 2 -14.83 7.13 -20.45
N ASN A 3 -14.53 8.03 -21.38
CA ASN A 3 -13.24 8.70 -21.52
C ASN A 3 -13.02 9.60 -20.30
N GLU A 4 -12.64 8.99 -19.18
CA GLU A 4 -12.25 9.74 -17.99
C GLU A 4 -10.90 10.41 -18.25
N SER A 5 -10.83 11.73 -18.06
CA SER A 5 -9.58 12.47 -18.16
C SER A 5 -8.58 11.94 -17.13
N VAL A 6 -7.34 11.67 -17.56
CA VAL A 6 -6.22 11.28 -16.68
C VAL A 6 -6.09 12.21 -15.47
N VAL A 7 -6.37 13.50 -15.65
CA VAL A 7 -6.35 14.52 -14.58
C VAL A 7 -7.40 14.23 -13.51
N ARG A 8 -8.61 13.78 -13.89
CA ARG A 8 -9.66 13.43 -12.92
C ARG A 8 -9.31 12.16 -12.15
N ALA A 9 -8.73 11.16 -12.82
CA ALA A 9 -8.25 9.96 -12.17
C ALA A 9 -7.16 10.28 -11.13
N GLN A 10 -6.19 11.12 -11.50
CA GLN A 10 -5.13 11.58 -10.59
C GLN A 10 -5.71 12.34 -9.39
N HIS A 11 -6.63 13.29 -9.61
CA HIS A 11 -7.24 14.03 -8.51
C HIS A 11 -7.97 13.13 -7.49
N ARG A 12 -8.59 12.03 -7.94
CA ARG A 12 -9.22 11.07 -7.02
C ARG A 12 -8.18 10.35 -6.16
N VAL A 13 -7.07 9.94 -6.76
CA VAL A 13 -5.95 9.33 -6.04
C VAL A 13 -5.40 10.29 -5.00
N ASP A 14 -5.14 11.54 -5.38
CA ASP A 14 -4.58 12.56 -4.50
C ASP A 14 -5.52 12.84 -3.31
N LEU A 15 -6.82 12.92 -3.57
CA LEU A 15 -7.83 13.12 -2.54
C LEU A 15 -7.90 11.94 -1.55
N LEU A 16 -7.86 10.70 -2.05
CA LEU A 16 -7.83 9.51 -1.20
C LEU A 16 -6.54 9.42 -0.37
N SER A 17 -5.39 9.67 -1.00
CA SER A 17 -4.10 9.70 -0.31
C SER A 17 -4.08 10.76 0.79
N THR A 18 -4.60 11.96 0.50
CA THR A 18 -4.72 13.06 1.46
C THR A 18 -5.66 12.69 2.62
N ALA A 19 -6.81 12.06 2.34
CA ALA A 19 -7.74 11.63 3.38
C ALA A 19 -7.09 10.64 4.35
N CYS A 20 -6.36 9.65 3.84
CA CYS A 20 -5.63 8.68 4.67
C CYS A 20 -4.49 9.36 5.45
N HIS A 21 -3.76 10.29 4.82
CA HIS A 21 -2.72 11.06 5.50
C HIS A 21 -3.28 11.89 6.67
N LEU A 22 -4.44 12.51 6.49
CA LEU A 22 -5.18 13.25 7.51
C LEU A 22 -5.94 12.35 8.50
N GLN A 23 -5.66 11.04 8.52
CA GLN A 23 -6.26 10.06 9.44
C GLN A 23 -7.79 9.97 9.35
N HIS A 24 -8.36 10.19 8.16
CA HIS A 24 -9.78 9.95 7.94
C HIS A 24 -10.11 8.47 8.16
N VAL A 25 -10.96 8.17 9.14
CA VAL A 25 -11.22 6.81 9.65
C VAL A 25 -11.59 5.85 8.53
N GLU A 26 -12.56 6.20 7.70
CA GLU A 26 -13.02 5.33 6.60
C GLU A 26 -11.90 5.05 5.58
N CYS A 27 -10.98 6.00 5.37
CA CYS A 27 -9.84 5.80 4.47
C CYS A 27 -8.87 4.78 5.06
N LEU A 28 -8.56 4.91 6.35
CA LEU A 28 -7.67 4.00 7.06
C LEU A 28 -8.25 2.57 7.08
N GLU A 29 -9.52 2.42 7.45
CA GLU A 29 -10.19 1.12 7.46
C GLU A 29 -10.20 0.46 6.08
N GLN A 30 -10.48 1.25 5.04
CA GLN A 30 -10.46 0.75 3.66
C GLN A 30 -9.06 0.34 3.23
N ALA A 31 -8.04 1.14 3.52
CA ALA A 31 -6.66 0.82 3.19
C ALA A 31 -6.16 -0.44 3.91
N VAL A 32 -6.45 -0.59 5.22
CA VAL A 32 -6.15 -1.81 5.98
C VAL A 32 -6.85 -3.02 5.37
N ARG A 33 -8.12 -2.89 4.99
CA ARG A 33 -8.88 -3.96 4.34
C ARG A 33 -8.27 -4.35 3.00
N MET A 34 -7.90 -3.39 2.17
CA MET A 34 -7.27 -3.63 0.87
C MET A 34 -5.92 -4.33 1.03
N TYR A 35 -5.08 -3.87 1.95
CA TYR A 35 -3.80 -4.50 2.25
C TYR A 35 -4.00 -5.94 2.76
N THR A 36 -4.92 -6.15 3.70
CA THR A 36 -5.25 -7.49 4.23
C THR A 36 -5.73 -8.43 3.13
N ASN A 37 -6.60 -7.95 2.22
CA ASN A 37 -7.07 -8.75 1.11
C ASN A 37 -5.95 -9.14 0.15
N TRP A 38 -5.01 -8.23 -0.12
CA TRP A 38 -3.81 -8.55 -0.89
C TRP A 38 -2.96 -9.61 -0.17
N MET A 39 -2.83 -9.52 1.16
CA MET A 39 -2.10 -10.53 1.94
C MET A 39 -2.69 -11.94 1.88
N LEU A 40 -4.01 -12.04 1.66
CA LEU A 40 -4.73 -13.31 1.60
C LEU A 40 -4.75 -13.94 0.20
N LYS A 41 -4.15 -13.29 -0.81
CA LYS A 41 -4.08 -13.83 -2.17
C LYS A 41 -3.21 -15.08 -2.20
N HIS A 42 -3.59 -16.04 -3.04
CA HIS A 42 -2.80 -17.26 -3.24
C HIS A 42 -1.44 -16.97 -3.90
N ASN A 43 -1.41 -15.98 -4.81
CA ASN A 43 -0.21 -15.53 -5.50
C ASN A 43 -0.10 -14.00 -5.43
N PRO A 44 0.27 -13.41 -4.28
CA PRO A 44 0.25 -11.96 -4.07
C PRO A 44 1.20 -11.18 -4.99
N ASP A 45 2.23 -11.83 -5.54
CA ASP A 45 3.20 -11.20 -6.45
C ASP A 45 2.62 -10.98 -7.86
N ASN A 46 1.62 -11.77 -8.25
CA ASN A 46 0.96 -11.65 -9.55
C ASN A 46 -0.49 -11.13 -9.43
N ASP A 47 -1.13 -11.33 -8.28
CA ASP A 47 -2.53 -11.00 -8.04
C ASP A 47 -2.66 -9.87 -7.01
N ASN A 48 -2.42 -8.64 -7.46
CA ASN A 48 -2.59 -7.44 -6.64
C ASN A 48 -3.63 -6.50 -7.21
N ASP A 49 -4.83 -6.54 -6.62
CA ASP A 49 -6.00 -5.74 -7.03
C ASP A 49 -5.89 -4.27 -6.60
N ILE A 50 -4.85 -3.88 -5.84
CA ILE A 50 -4.62 -2.49 -5.45
C ILE A 50 -4.09 -1.74 -6.66
N HIS A 51 -4.86 -0.76 -7.12
CA HIS A 51 -4.47 0.12 -8.22
C HIS A 51 -3.10 0.75 -7.92
N ALA A 52 -2.22 0.80 -8.93
CA ALA A 52 -0.83 1.23 -8.76
C ALA A 52 -0.70 2.58 -8.02
N ASP A 53 -1.52 3.55 -8.41
CA ASP A 53 -1.54 4.89 -7.81
C ASP A 53 -1.92 4.92 -6.31
N LEU A 54 -2.62 3.89 -5.81
CA LEU A 54 -3.03 3.78 -4.40
C LEU A 54 -2.08 2.92 -3.56
N ARG A 55 -1.14 2.20 -4.19
CA ARG A 55 -0.27 1.24 -3.48
C ARG A 55 0.56 1.90 -2.40
N SER A 56 1.12 3.08 -2.65
CA SER A 56 1.88 3.83 -1.64
C SER A 56 1.09 4.04 -0.36
N THR A 57 -0.12 4.59 -0.47
CA THR A 57 -1.00 4.85 0.67
C THR A 57 -1.46 3.55 1.32
N VAL A 58 -1.97 2.61 0.53
CA VAL A 58 -2.55 1.36 1.04
C VAL A 58 -1.52 0.50 1.76
N TYR A 59 -0.33 0.35 1.17
CA TYR A 59 0.75 -0.43 1.77
C TYR A 59 1.26 0.23 3.05
N CYS A 60 1.52 1.55 3.01
CA CYS A 60 2.01 2.28 4.17
C CYS A 60 1.02 2.21 5.33
N VAL A 61 -0.28 2.42 5.08
CA VAL A 61 -1.32 2.30 6.11
C VAL A 61 -1.43 0.86 6.64
N GLY A 62 -1.35 -0.15 5.75
CA GLY A 62 -1.37 -1.56 6.15
C GLY A 62 -0.22 -1.93 7.09
N VAL A 63 1.01 -1.52 6.74
CA VAL A 63 2.20 -1.72 7.58
C VAL A 63 2.12 -0.89 8.88
N GLN A 64 1.63 0.34 8.82
CA GLN A 64 1.50 1.22 9.98
C GLN A 64 0.48 0.71 11.00
N ALA A 65 -0.62 0.11 10.54
CA ALA A 65 -1.68 -0.45 11.38
C ALA A 65 -1.33 -1.83 11.94
N GLY A 66 -0.42 -2.54 11.28
CA GLY A 66 0.01 -3.90 11.64
C GLY A 66 1.25 -3.94 12.52
N ASN A 67 1.92 -5.09 12.47
CA ASN A 67 3.21 -5.33 13.13
C ASN A 67 4.08 -6.24 12.26
N ALA A 68 4.88 -7.14 12.86
CA ALA A 68 5.79 -8.02 12.14
C ALA A 68 5.13 -8.83 11.00
N ARG A 69 3.86 -9.21 11.10
CA ARG A 69 3.17 -9.97 10.05
C ARG A 69 3.00 -9.14 8.77
N GLU A 70 2.44 -7.95 8.89
CA GLU A 70 2.21 -7.02 7.77
C GLU A 70 3.52 -6.51 7.19
N TRP A 71 4.52 -6.29 8.06
CA TRP A 71 5.84 -5.84 7.66
C TRP A 71 6.62 -6.92 6.92
N ASN A 72 6.67 -8.15 7.45
CA ASN A 72 7.34 -9.29 6.78
C ASN A 72 6.69 -9.58 5.42
N PHE A 73 5.37 -9.40 5.32
CA PHE A 73 4.68 -9.51 4.05
C PHE A 73 5.23 -8.51 3.02
N ALA A 74 5.41 -7.23 3.37
CA ALA A 74 6.01 -6.25 2.46
C ALA A 74 7.49 -6.55 2.19
N TRP A 75 8.22 -7.04 3.18
CA TRP A 75 9.65 -7.37 3.08
C TRP A 75 9.92 -8.50 2.08
N GLU A 76 9.15 -9.58 2.15
CA GLU A 76 9.25 -10.69 1.20
C GLU A 76 9.02 -10.22 -0.25
N ARG A 77 8.01 -9.38 -0.45
CA ARG A 77 7.71 -8.75 -1.75
C ARG A 77 8.85 -7.83 -2.21
N PHE A 78 9.44 -7.04 -1.30
CA PHE A 78 10.61 -6.20 -1.60
C PHE A 78 11.80 -7.04 -2.09
N LEU A 79 12.02 -8.22 -1.51
CA LEU A 79 13.08 -9.12 -1.95
C LEU A 79 12.78 -9.77 -3.30
N ALA A 80 11.53 -10.14 -3.57
CA ALA A 80 11.12 -10.84 -4.78
C ALA A 80 10.94 -9.94 -6.01
N VAL A 81 10.59 -8.66 -5.83
CA VAL A 81 10.24 -7.77 -6.93
C VAL A 81 11.46 -7.37 -7.79
N SER A 82 11.30 -7.47 -9.12
CA SER A 82 12.31 -7.09 -10.10
C SER A 82 12.10 -5.69 -10.68
N VAL A 83 10.89 -5.13 -10.57
CA VAL A 83 10.54 -3.81 -11.07
C VAL A 83 11.13 -2.73 -10.15
N PRO A 84 12.04 -1.85 -10.63
CA PRO A 84 12.72 -0.89 -9.77
C PRO A 84 11.80 0.07 -9.02
N SER A 85 10.75 0.56 -9.66
CA SER A 85 9.80 1.49 -9.05
C SER A 85 8.99 0.85 -7.91
N GLU A 86 8.52 -0.39 -8.10
CA GLU A 86 7.82 -1.13 -7.04
C GLU A 86 8.79 -1.51 -5.91
N ARG A 87 10.07 -1.78 -6.23
CA ARG A 87 11.11 -2.01 -5.22
C ARG A 87 11.36 -0.78 -4.35
N GLU A 88 11.48 0.40 -4.96
CA GLU A 88 11.63 1.68 -4.25
C GLU A 88 10.39 1.98 -3.39
N LEU A 89 9.20 1.75 -3.93
CA LEU A 89 7.94 1.89 -3.22
C LEU A 89 7.90 1.01 -1.96
N LEU A 90 8.18 -0.29 -2.11
CA LEU A 90 8.17 -1.24 -0.99
C LEU A 90 9.24 -0.88 0.05
N LEU A 91 10.41 -0.40 -0.37
CA LEU A 91 11.44 0.08 0.55
C LEU A 91 10.94 1.25 1.42
N SER A 92 10.28 2.23 0.80
CA SER A 92 9.68 3.36 1.51
C SER A 92 8.59 2.91 2.50
N VAL A 93 7.74 1.97 2.07
CA VAL A 93 6.64 1.40 2.86
C VAL A 93 7.12 0.70 4.13
N LEU A 94 8.26 0.00 4.09
CA LEU A 94 8.82 -0.67 5.28
C LEU A 94 9.12 0.31 6.40
N GLY A 95 9.43 1.57 6.06
CA GLY A 95 9.63 2.67 7.01
C GLY A 95 8.34 3.17 7.68
N CYS A 96 7.16 2.82 7.16
CA CYS A 96 5.87 3.23 7.75
C CYS A 96 5.50 2.48 9.04
N THR A 97 6.28 1.46 9.42
CA THR A 97 6.03 0.68 10.64
C THR A 97 6.03 1.54 11.90
N ARG A 98 5.14 1.21 12.84
CA ARG A 98 5.14 1.78 14.20
C ARG A 98 5.91 0.91 15.21
N ALA A 99 6.49 -0.20 14.76
CA ALA A 99 7.29 -1.11 15.58
C ALA A 99 8.79 -0.86 15.32
N PRO A 100 9.50 -0.12 16.21
CA PRO A 100 10.89 0.29 15.97
C PRO A 100 11.85 -0.90 15.77
N TYR A 101 11.51 -2.06 16.34
CA TYR A 101 12.32 -3.28 16.25
C TYR A 101 12.39 -3.93 14.89
N LEU A 102 11.56 -3.48 13.95
CA LEU A 102 11.61 -3.93 12.57
C LEU A 102 12.55 -3.05 11.72
N LEU A 103 13.17 -2.01 12.31
CA LEU A 103 14.05 -1.06 11.61
C LEU A 103 15.53 -1.18 12.01
N TYR A 104 15.88 -2.05 12.96
CA TYR A 104 17.25 -2.23 13.46
C TYR A 104 17.75 -3.67 13.33
#